data_AF-A0A1J8PHG3-F1
#
_entry.id   AF-A0A1J8PHG3-F1
#
_cell.length_a   1.000
_cell.length_b   1.000
_cell.length_c   1.000
_cell.angle_alpha   90.00
_cell.angle_beta   90.00
_cell.angle_gamma   90.00
#
_symmetry.space_group_name_H-M   'P 1'
#
loop_
_entity.id
_entity.type
_entity.pdbx_description
1 polymer ?
#
loop_
_entity_poly.entity_id
_entity_poly.type
_entity_poly.pdbx_seq_one_letter_code
_entity_poly.pdbx_strand_id
1 'polypeptide(L)' 'MIYCVGSYGHAIALGRLAIYHLHQPQTVTIPIAIAPQGNRWALSEARGVSNTIPLITSLGAIQAWLETAPSSLSS' A
#
# COMPACT_ATOMS: atom_id res chain seq x y z
N MET A 1 -15.57 11.33 1.05
CA MET A 1 -14.39 11.02 1.90
C MET A 1 -13.16 11.27 1.05
N ILE A 2 -12.37 12.30 1.36
CA ILE A 2 -11.23 12.73 0.53
C ILE A 2 -10.06 11.83 0.89
N TYR A 3 -9.64 10.98 -0.06
CA TYR A 3 -8.49 10.09 0.04
C TYR A 3 -7.19 10.90 -0.04
N CYS A 4 -6.91 11.70 0.99
CA CYS A 4 -5.63 12.38 1.11
C CYS A 4 -4.69 11.52 1.96
N VAL A 5 -3.39 11.63 1.69
CA VAL A 5 -2.34 10.96 2.48
C VAL A 5 -2.47 11.27 3.98
N GLY A 6 -2.97 12.45 4.33
CA GLY A 6 -3.23 12.85 5.73
C GLY A 6 -4.22 11.95 6.47
N SER A 7 -5.15 11.28 5.77
CA SER A 7 -6.11 10.36 6.38
C SER A 7 -5.45 9.12 7.02
N TYR A 8 -4.22 8.79 6.62
CA TYR A 8 -3.48 7.64 7.15
C TYR A 8 -2.60 7.96 8.37
N GLY A 9 -2.51 9.23 8.77
CA GLY A 9 -1.53 9.70 9.76
C GLY A 9 -1.54 8.92 11.08
N HIS A 10 -2.72 8.63 11.62
CA HIS A 10 -2.83 7.86 12.86
C HIS A 10 -2.38 6.40 12.71
N ALA A 11 -2.71 5.73 11.60
CA ALA A 11 -2.32 4.35 11.35
C ALA A 11 -0.80 4.21 11.12
N ILE A 12 -0.18 5.20 10.47
CA ILE A 12 1.27 5.28 10.28
C ILE A 12 1.97 5.48 11.63
N ALA A 13 1.48 6.40 12.47
CA ALA A 13 2.04 6.65 13.79
C ALA A 13 2.01 5.41 14.70
N LEU A 14 1.04 4.50 14.49
CA LEU A 14 0.94 3.22 15.19
C LEU A 14 1.71 2.07 14.53
N GLY A 15 2.46 2.33 13.45
CA GLY A 15 3.19 1.30 12.71
C GLY A 15 2.29 0.27 11.99
N ARG A 16 1.00 0.57 11.85
CA ARG A 16 0.01 -0.35 11.24
C ARG A 16 -0.09 -0.21 9.73
N LEU A 17 0.45 0.90 9.19
CA LEU A 17 0.37 1.24 7.78
C LEU A 17 1.67 1.90 7.33
N ALA A 18 2.12 1.57 6.12
CA ALA A 18 3.20 2.23 5.41
C ALA A 18 2.69 2.72 4.04
N ILE A 19 3.21 3.85 3.55
CA ILE A 19 2.86 4.39 2.24
C ILE A 19 4.04 4.26 1.30
N TYR A 20 3.80 3.65 0.15
CA TYR A 20 4.78 3.50 -0.93
C TYR A 20 4.29 4.21 -2.19
N HIS A 21 5.23 4.57 -3.06
CA HIS A 21 4.95 5.16 -4.36
C HIS A 21 5.45 4.22 -5.45
N LEU A 22 4.55 3.80 -6.32
CA LEU A 22 4.91 3.14 -7.58
C LEU A 22 5.02 4.20 -8.66
N HIS A 23 6.12 4.20 -9.41
CA HIS A 23 6.33 5.14 -10.50
C HIS A 23 6.01 4.55 -11.88
N GLN A 24 6.21 3.24 -12.06
CA GLN A 24 5.94 2.50 -13.29
C GLN A 24 5.16 1.22 -12.96
N PRO A 25 4.17 0.81 -13.77
CA PRO A 25 3.78 1.36 -15.08
C PRO A 25 2.90 2.63 -14.99
N GLN A 26 2.47 3.01 -13.80
CA GLN A 26 1.68 4.22 -13.53
C GLN A 26 2.09 4.79 -12.17
N THR A 27 2.02 6.10 -12.01
CA THR A 27 2.16 6.74 -10.69
C THR A 27 0.97 6.38 -9.79
N VAL A 28 1.25 5.64 -8.71
CA VAL A 28 0.26 5.16 -7.74
C VAL A 28 0.79 5.35 -6.32
N THR A 29 -0.04 5.91 -5.43
CA THR A 29 0.18 5.90 -3.99
C THR A 29 -0.43 4.64 -3.41
N ILE A 30 0.37 3.90 -2.63
CA ILE A 30 0.08 2.55 -2.16
C ILE A 30 0.14 2.52 -0.63
N PRO A 31 -0.99 2.76 0.06
CA PRO A 31 -1.15 2.40 1.46
C PRO A 31 -1.15 0.88 1.64
N ILE A 32 -0.22 0.38 2.46
CA ILE A 32 -0.07 -1.04 2.77
C ILE A 32 -0.21 -1.21 4.27
N ALA A 33 -1.09 -2.11 4.68
CA ALA A 33 -1.34 -2.40 6.08
C ALA A 33 -0.69 -3.72 6.47
N ILE A 34 -0.46 -3.91 7.77
CA ILE A 34 -0.22 -5.24 8.32
C ILE A 34 -1.53 -6.03 8.19
N ALA A 35 -1.47 -7.22 7.58
CA ALA A 35 -2.65 -8.06 7.40
C ALA A 35 -3.30 -8.37 8.76
N PRO A 36 -4.64 -8.28 8.90
CA PRO A 36 -5.33 -8.59 10.16
C PRO A 36 -5.10 -10.03 10.66
N GLN A 37 -4.74 -10.95 9.75
CA GLN A 37 -4.61 -12.38 10.03
C GLN A 37 -3.16 -12.87 10.09
N GLY A 38 -2.15 -12.00 10.12
CA GLY A 38 -0.77 -12.46 10.28
C GLY A 38 0.32 -11.41 10.06
N ASN A 39 1.55 -11.90 10.04
CA ASN A 39 2.77 -11.11 9.92
C ASN A 39 3.18 -10.80 8.48
N ARG A 40 2.22 -10.55 7.60
CA ARG A 40 2.51 -10.18 6.20
C ARG A 40 1.88 -8.84 5.88
N TRP A 41 2.56 -8.10 5.01
CA TRP A 41 2.06 -6.86 4.46
C TRP A 41 0.97 -7.17 3.43
N ALA A 42 -0.15 -6.46 3.51
CA ALA A 42 -1.26 -6.59 2.59
C ALA A 42 -1.67 -5.23 2.03
N LEU A 43 -2.09 -5.22 0.77
CA LEU A 43 -2.58 -4.00 0.14
C LEU A 43 -3.83 -3.51 0.86
N SER A 44 -3.75 -2.33 1.48
CA SER A 44 -4.92 -1.69 2.09
C SER A 44 -5.71 -0.92 1.04
N GLU A 45 -5.00 -0.15 0.21
CA GLU A 45 -5.58 0.65 -0.84
C GLU A 45 -4.53 0.94 -1.92
N ALA A 46 -4.98 1.33 -3.11
CA ALA A 46 -4.11 1.89 -4.13
C ALA A 46 -4.89 2.96 -4.92
N ARG A 47 -4.28 4.13 -5.09
CA ARG A 47 -4.86 5.27 -5.82
C ARG A 47 -3.82 5.90 -6.73
N GLY A 48 -4.19 6.12 -7.98
CA GLY A 48 -3.40 6.93 -8.92
C GLY A 48 -3.51 8.42 -8.61
N VAL A 49 -2.85 9.22 -9.44
CA VAL A 49 -2.95 10.69 -9.40
C VAL A 49 -4.43 11.12 -9.42
N SER A 50 -4.79 12.10 -8.59
CA SER A 50 -6.18 12.58 -8.47
C SER A 50 -7.18 11.47 -8.09
N ASN A 51 -6.76 10.48 -7.31
CA ASN A 51 -7.58 9.36 -6.82
C ASN A 51 -8.15 8.45 -7.92
N THR A 52 -7.53 8.42 -9.10
CA THR A 52 -7.96 7.49 -10.15
C THR A 52 -7.76 6.04 -9.72
N ILE A 53 -8.61 5.14 -10.24
CA ILE A 53 -8.43 3.70 -10.09
C ILE A 53 -7.10 3.30 -10.78
N PRO A 54 -6.20 2.58 -10.10
CA PRO A 54 -4.96 2.11 -10.71
C PRO A 54 -5.21 1.17 -11.89
N LEU A 55 -4.30 1.19 -12.86
CA LEU A 55 -4.28 0.20 -13.94
C LEU A 55 -4.11 -1.22 -13.38
N ILE A 56 -4.69 -2.20 -14.08
CA ILE A 56 -4.56 -3.62 -13.71
C ILE A 56 -3.10 -4.08 -13.67
N THR A 57 -2.26 -3.54 -14.55
CA THR A 57 -0.81 -3.80 -14.58
C THR A 57 -0.10 -3.26 -13.34
N SER A 58 -0.52 -2.10 -12.83
CA SER A 58 -0.03 -1.54 -11.57
C SER A 58 -0.46 -2.39 -10.37
N LEU A 59 -1.72 -2.85 -10.35
CA LEU A 59 -2.20 -3.76 -9.30
C LEU A 59 -1.42 -5.08 -9.29
N GLY A 60 -1.16 -5.65 -10.47
CA GLY A 60 -0.33 -6.85 -10.63
C GLY A 60 1.09 -6.65 -10.12
N ALA A 61 1.73 -5.51 -10.43
CA ALA A 61 3.07 -5.19 -9.94
C ALA A 61 3.11 -5.05 -8.40
N ILE A 62 2.10 -4.40 -7.82
CA ILE A 62 1.96 -4.26 -6.37
C ILE A 62 1.83 -5.63 -5.71
N GLN A 63 0.99 -6.50 -6.28
CA GLN A 63 0.75 -7.83 -5.72
C GLN A 63 1.99 -8.73 -5.81
N ALA A 64 2.68 -8.75 -6.95
CA ALA A 64 3.94 -9.47 -7.11
C ALA A 64 5.01 -9.00 -6.12
N TRP A 65 5.09 -7.69 -5.87
CA TRP A 65 6.01 -7.17 -4.88
C TRP A 65 5.64 -7.59 -3.45
N LEU A 66 4.36 -7.54 -3.08
CA LEU A 66 3.89 -7.99 -1.76
C LEU A 66 4.18 -9.48 -1.49
N GLU A 67 4.11 -10.33 -2.53
CA GLU A 67 4.47 -11.75 -2.43
C GLU A 67 5.95 -11.96 -2.11
N THR A 68 6.83 -11.03 -2.52
CA THR A 68 8.27 -11.05 -2.19
C THR A 68 8.61 -10.39 -0.86
N ALA A 69 7.66 -9.67 -0.24
CA ALA A 69 7.93 -8.92 0.97
C ALA A 69 8.20 -9.87 2.16
N PRO A 70 9.27 -9.62 2.94
CA PRO A 70 9.55 -10.42 4.12
C PRO A 70 8.42 -10.30 5.15
N SER A 71 8.28 -11.35 5.95
CA SER A 71 7.32 -11.35 7.06
C SER A 71 7.72 -10.25 8.06
N SER A 72 6.76 -9.53 8.62
CA SER A 72 6.98 -8.42 9.56
C SER A 72 7.56 -8.83 10.93
N LEU A 73 8.04 -10.07 11.08
CA LEU A 73 8.59 -10.66 12.31
C LEU A 73 10.12 -10.81 12.31
N SER A 74 10.82 -10.17 11.38
CA SER A 74 12.29 -10.16 11.36
C SER A 74 12.84 -8.86 11.94
N SER A 75 12.63 -8.62 13.23
CA SER A 75 13.45 -7.74 14.10
C SER A 75 13.05 -7.93 15.56
#